data_AF-A0A822H3X1-F1
#
_entry.id   AF-A0A822H3X1-F1
#
_cell.length_a   1.000
_cell.length_b   1.000
_cell.length_c   1.000
_cell.angle_alpha   90.00
_cell.angle_beta   90.00
_cell.angle_gamma   90.00
#
_symmetry.space_group_name_H-M   'P 1'
#
loop_
_entity.id
_entity.type
_entity.pdbx_description
1 polymer ?
#
loop_
_entity_poly.entity_id
_entity_poly.type
_entity_poly.pdbx_seq_one_letter_code
_entity_poly.pdbx_strand_id
1 'polypeptide(L)'
;MSFNFLQIFQDDLIPSMMSKAAYGLATTCILGAAAYAGYRVGAPEKHQTRKHLNPELNEQIKKVVDSLKISDDQLIDIMQMLEEEMNTGLSLSTHQHATVKMFPSYVQNIPNGRETGQVLALDLGGTNFRVLLIDLHGDSTIDLTSKIFIIPQSIMIGDGKYLFHHLAECLHEFMEKEHLLNTGIC
;
A
#
# COMPACT_ATOMS: atom_id res chain seq x y z
N MET A 1 20.62 -21.92 -10.02
CA MET A 1 20.40 -20.52 -10.44
C MET A 1 19.93 -19.77 -9.20
N SER A 2 20.87 -19.12 -8.53
CA SER A 2 20.63 -18.35 -7.30
C SER A 2 19.95 -17.03 -7.66
N PHE A 3 18.68 -16.89 -7.29
CA PHE A 3 17.95 -15.63 -7.40
C PHE A 3 18.41 -14.71 -6.28
N ASN A 4 19.30 -13.77 -6.58
CA ASN A 4 19.74 -12.74 -5.65
C ASN A 4 18.65 -11.65 -5.60
N PHE A 5 17.75 -11.74 -4.62
CA PHE A 5 16.62 -10.83 -4.45
C PHE A 5 17.06 -9.36 -4.25
N LEU A 6 18.28 -9.15 -3.76
CA LEU A 6 18.90 -7.84 -3.53
C LEU A 6 19.37 -7.12 -4.80
N GLN A 7 19.60 -7.85 -5.90
CA GLN A 7 20.18 -7.24 -7.11
C GLN A 7 19.13 -6.60 -8.05
N ILE A 8 17.84 -6.88 -7.82
CA ILE A 8 16.73 -6.25 -8.57
C ILE A 8 16.49 -4.81 -8.10
N PHE A 9 16.89 -4.46 -6.88
CA PHE A 9 16.64 -3.13 -6.31
C PHE A 9 17.76 -2.12 -6.58
N GLN A 10 18.93 -2.54 -7.08
CA GLN A 10 20.10 -1.68 -7.04
C GLN A 10 20.49 -1.01 -8.35
N ASP A 11 20.14 -1.52 -9.53
CA ASP A 11 20.84 -1.01 -10.73
C ASP A 11 20.04 -0.44 -11.90
N ASP A 12 18.70 -0.50 -12.05
CA ASP A 12 18.08 0.08 -13.28
C ASP A 12 16.61 0.56 -13.24
N LEU A 13 16.01 0.83 -12.06
CA LEU A 13 14.61 1.34 -12.01
C LEU A 13 14.40 2.59 -11.15
N ILE A 14 15.26 3.60 -11.31
CA ILE A 14 15.15 4.90 -10.65
C ILE A 14 15.51 5.99 -11.68
N PRO A 15 14.71 6.25 -12.75
CA PRO A 15 13.73 7.35 -12.68
C PRO A 15 12.69 7.40 -13.85
N SER A 16 11.47 6.88 -13.71
CA SER A 16 10.30 7.43 -14.48
C SER A 16 8.94 6.89 -14.06
N MET A 17 8.86 5.75 -13.37
CA MET A 17 7.58 5.12 -12.98
C MET A 17 7.06 5.51 -11.60
N MET A 18 7.68 6.45 -10.90
CA MET A 18 7.15 6.97 -9.64
C MET A 18 6.12 8.05 -9.93
N SER A 19 4.87 7.66 -10.19
CA SER A 19 3.73 8.57 -10.18
C SER A 19 2.62 8.03 -9.27
N LYS A 20 2.42 8.76 -8.18
CA LYS A 20 1.27 8.83 -7.25
C LYS A 20 0.93 7.63 -6.36
N ALA A 21 1.06 6.37 -6.77
CA ALA A 21 0.74 5.22 -5.88
C ALA A 21 1.93 4.80 -5.00
N ALA A 22 3.14 4.71 -5.57
CA ALA A 22 4.38 4.48 -4.83
C ALA A 22 4.72 5.68 -3.93
N TYR A 23 4.34 6.90 -4.32
CA TYR A 23 4.39 8.06 -3.43
C TYR A 23 3.55 7.84 -2.18
N GLY A 24 2.38 7.21 -2.23
CA GLY A 24 1.57 6.97 -1.03
C GLY A 24 2.28 6.12 0.02
N LEU A 25 2.83 4.97 -0.36
CA LEU A 25 3.51 4.03 0.56
C LEU A 25 4.95 4.45 0.89
N ALA A 26 5.71 4.91 -0.10
CA ALA A 26 7.08 5.38 0.12
C ALA A 26 7.10 6.72 0.86
N THR A 27 6.16 7.66 0.62
CA THR A 27 6.08 8.86 1.46
C THR A 27 5.59 8.55 2.86
N THR A 28 4.73 7.55 3.12
CA THR A 28 4.44 7.19 4.53
C THR A 28 5.66 6.63 5.25
N CYS A 29 6.48 5.81 4.59
CA CYS A 29 7.71 5.27 5.19
C CYS A 29 8.82 6.33 5.33
N ILE A 30 8.99 7.19 4.32
CA ILE A 30 10.00 8.26 4.32
C ILE A 30 9.57 9.43 5.20
N LEU A 31 8.29 9.82 5.22
CA LEU A 31 7.76 10.78 6.19
C LEU A 31 7.77 10.17 7.59
N GLY A 32 7.55 8.86 7.76
CA GLY A 32 7.72 8.19 9.05
C GLY A 32 9.17 8.27 9.55
N ALA A 33 10.15 7.94 8.71
CA ALA A 33 11.57 8.04 9.03
C ALA A 33 12.07 9.48 9.19
N ALA A 34 11.64 10.41 8.34
CA ALA A 34 12.00 11.83 8.40
C ALA A 34 11.27 12.58 9.53
N ALA A 35 10.03 12.21 9.86
CA ALA A 35 9.34 12.69 11.05
C ALA A 35 9.96 12.09 12.31
N TYR A 36 10.40 10.83 12.29
CA TYR A 36 11.15 10.23 13.39
C TYR A 36 12.52 10.90 13.59
N ALA A 37 13.26 11.16 12.50
CA ALA A 37 14.53 11.87 12.54
C ALA A 37 14.36 13.36 12.92
N GLY A 38 13.35 14.04 12.36
CA GLY A 38 12.99 15.41 12.70
C GLY A 38 12.48 15.56 14.13
N TYR A 39 11.75 14.57 14.66
CA TYR A 39 11.39 14.48 16.07
C TYR A 39 12.62 14.29 16.97
N ARG A 40 13.63 13.55 16.51
CA ARG A 40 14.91 13.39 17.24
C ARG A 40 15.84 14.61 17.17
N VAL A 41 15.80 15.41 16.11
CA VAL A 41 16.75 16.52 15.88
C VAL A 41 16.14 17.90 16.18
N GLY A 42 14.81 18.05 16.13
CA GLY A 42 14.12 19.34 16.21
C GLY A 42 13.20 19.55 17.43
N ALA A 43 13.19 18.66 18.42
CA ALA A 43 12.38 18.88 19.63
C ALA A 43 13.02 19.96 20.52
N PRO A 44 12.43 21.16 20.65
CA PRO A 44 12.87 22.10 21.67
C PRO A 44 12.61 21.49 23.06
N GLU A 45 13.58 21.59 23.96
CA GLU A 45 13.39 21.34 25.39
C GLU A 45 12.37 22.36 25.93
N LYS A 46 11.07 22.06 25.82
CA LYS A 46 10.02 22.80 26.49
C LYS A 46 9.98 22.33 27.95
N HIS A 47 10.81 22.97 28.76
CA HIS A 47 10.75 22.86 30.20
C HIS A 47 9.45 23.53 30.73
N GLN A 48 8.74 22.78 31.59
CA GLN A 48 7.56 23.13 32.41
C GLN A 48 6.21 23.30 31.66
N THR A 49 5.20 22.45 31.84
CA THR A 49 4.65 21.91 33.10
C THR A 49 3.96 20.56 32.86
N ARG A 50 4.63 19.44 33.18
CA ARG A 50 3.92 18.19 33.49
C ARG A 50 3.85 18.09 35.01
N LYS A 51 2.67 18.36 35.58
CA LYS A 51 2.32 17.95 36.94
C LYS A 51 2.77 16.50 37.09
N HIS A 52 3.60 16.21 38.10
CA HIS A 52 4.14 14.89 38.47
C HIS A 52 3.33 13.74 37.84
N LEU A 53 3.77 13.21 36.70
CA LEU A 53 3.32 11.88 36.31
C LEU A 53 3.88 10.91 37.34
N ASN A 54 3.03 10.01 37.83
CA ASN A 54 3.42 8.97 38.77
C ASN A 54 4.68 8.26 38.25
N PRO A 55 5.83 8.30 38.95
CA PRO A 55 7.06 7.64 38.54
C PRO A 55 6.86 6.15 38.25
N GLU A 56 5.98 5.50 39.02
CA GLU A 56 5.60 4.11 38.85
C GLU A 56 4.89 3.87 37.51
N LEU A 57 3.99 4.77 37.11
CA LEU A 57 3.31 4.69 35.82
C LEU A 57 4.30 4.86 34.65
N ASN A 58 5.27 5.76 34.78
CA ASN A 58 6.30 5.95 33.74
C ASN A 58 7.22 4.72 33.61
N GLU A 59 7.56 4.08 34.72
CA GLU A 59 8.34 2.84 34.71
C GLU A 59 7.55 1.69 34.06
N GLN A 60 6.26 1.56 34.37
CA GLN A 60 5.37 0.61 33.73
C GLN A 60 5.26 0.84 32.21
N ILE A 61 5.05 2.11 31.78
CA ILE A 61 5.02 2.47 30.36
C ILE A 61 6.35 2.11 29.68
N LYS A 62 7.48 2.45 30.30
CA LYS A 62 8.81 2.16 29.76
C LYS A 62 9.02 0.65 29.59
N LYS A 63 8.61 -0.16 30.57
CA LYS A 63 8.71 -1.62 30.47
C LYS A 63 7.89 -2.19 29.31
N VAL A 64 6.66 -1.69 29.11
CA VAL A 64 5.81 -2.10 27.98
C VAL A 64 6.44 -1.68 26.65
N VAL A 65 6.86 -0.43 26.51
CA VAL A 65 7.47 0.08 25.28
C VAL A 65 8.80 -0.61 24.98
N ASP A 66 9.62 -0.86 26.00
CA ASP A 66 10.88 -1.58 25.84
C ASP A 66 10.66 -3.02 25.34
N SER A 67 9.55 -3.67 25.70
CA SER A 67 9.21 -5.00 25.17
C SER A 67 8.75 -5.02 23.70
N LEU A 68 8.42 -3.84 23.15
CA LEU A 68 8.06 -3.67 21.74
C LEU A 68 9.26 -3.28 20.87
N LYS A 69 10.44 -3.04 21.49
CA LYS A 69 11.66 -2.76 20.75
C LYS A 69 12.18 -4.06 20.14
N ILE A 70 12.45 -4.01 18.85
CA ILE A 70 13.08 -5.08 18.10
C ILE A 70 14.53 -4.67 17.89
N SER A 71 15.48 -5.52 18.27
CA SER A 71 16.91 -5.30 17.99
C SER A 71 17.25 -5.59 16.53
N ASP A 72 18.41 -5.11 16.07
CA ASP A 72 18.89 -5.37 14.72
C ASP A 72 19.06 -6.89 14.47
N ASP A 73 19.56 -7.64 15.46
CA ASP A 73 19.69 -9.11 15.37
C ASP A 73 18.32 -9.78 15.18
N GLN A 74 17.30 -9.34 15.93
CA GLN A 74 15.94 -9.86 15.79
C GLN A 74 15.34 -9.51 14.42
N LEU A 75 15.65 -8.34 13.86
CA LEU A 75 15.21 -7.97 12.51
C LEU A 75 15.86 -8.86 11.45
N ILE A 76 17.16 -9.18 11.59
CA ILE A 76 17.87 -10.09 10.68
C ILE A 76 17.23 -11.48 10.72
N ASP A 77 16.93 -12.00 11.92
CA ASP A 77 16.25 -13.29 12.08
C ASP A 77 14.87 -13.29 11.39
N ILE A 78 14.10 -12.21 11.56
CA ILE A 78 12.78 -12.06 10.91
C ILE A 78 12.91 -12.01 9.39
N MET A 79 13.91 -11.29 8.86
CA MET A 79 14.17 -11.22 7.42
C MET A 79 14.48 -12.60 6.84
N GLN A 80 15.34 -13.37 7.52
CA GLN A 80 15.68 -14.72 7.08
C GLN A 80 14.46 -15.65 7.10
N MET A 81 13.67 -15.62 8.18
CA MET A 81 12.42 -16.41 8.25
C MET A 81 11.44 -16.03 7.14
N LEU A 82 11.32 -14.74 6.82
CA LEU A 82 10.45 -14.28 5.72
C LEU A 82 10.97 -14.79 4.36
N GLU A 83 12.28 -14.74 4.12
CA GLU A 83 12.89 -15.25 2.89
C GLU A 83 12.67 -16.76 2.71
N GLU A 84 12.83 -17.54 3.78
CA GLU A 84 12.56 -18.98 3.79
C GLU A 84 11.09 -19.27 3.45
N GLU A 85 10.14 -18.54 4.04
CA GLU A 85 8.72 -18.70 3.75
C GLU A 85 8.35 -18.23 2.33
N MET A 86 9.00 -17.18 1.80
CA MET A 86 8.82 -16.78 0.39
C MET A 86 9.28 -17.87 -0.57
N ASN A 87 10.45 -18.47 -0.33
CA ASN A 87 10.95 -19.59 -1.14
C ASN A 87 10.01 -20.81 -1.07
N THR A 88 9.47 -21.08 0.13
CA THR A 88 8.46 -22.11 0.36
C THR A 88 7.17 -21.81 -0.40
N GLY A 89 6.74 -20.55 -0.45
CA GLY A 89 5.58 -20.09 -1.21
C GLY A 89 5.73 -20.19 -2.73
N LEU A 90 6.93 -19.94 -3.25
CA LEU A 90 7.24 -20.01 -4.68
C LEU A 90 7.41 -21.44 -5.20
N SER A 91 7.74 -22.39 -4.32
CA SER A 91 7.94 -23.79 -4.71
C SER A 91 6.60 -24.53 -4.87
N LEU A 92 6.43 -25.18 -6.03
CA LEU A 92 5.23 -25.94 -6.37
C LEU A 92 4.88 -27.03 -5.34
N SER A 93 5.89 -27.69 -4.78
CA SER A 93 5.68 -28.80 -3.84
C SER A 93 5.25 -28.34 -2.44
N THR A 94 5.56 -27.11 -2.06
CA THR A 94 5.33 -26.59 -0.69
C THR A 94 4.27 -25.48 -0.63
N HIS A 95 3.91 -24.88 -1.76
CA HIS A 95 2.96 -23.76 -1.86
C HIS A 95 1.63 -23.98 -1.10
N GLN A 96 1.06 -25.19 -1.15
CA GLN A 96 -0.21 -25.50 -0.48
C GLN A 96 -0.15 -25.24 1.03
N HIS A 97 1.00 -25.45 1.67
CA HIS A 97 1.18 -25.33 3.12
C HIS A 97 2.02 -24.12 3.52
N ALA A 98 2.59 -23.37 2.57
CA ALA A 98 3.34 -22.15 2.83
C ALA A 98 2.49 -21.12 3.60
N THR A 99 3.10 -20.41 4.55
CA THR A 99 2.45 -19.31 5.26
C THR A 99 2.36 -18.08 4.35
N VAL A 100 3.46 -17.78 3.66
CA VAL A 100 3.53 -16.72 2.63
C VAL A 100 3.24 -17.33 1.27
N LYS A 101 2.09 -17.01 0.68
CA LYS A 101 1.58 -17.74 -0.50
C LYS A 101 2.27 -17.39 -1.82
N MET A 102 2.84 -16.20 -1.99
CA MET A 102 3.52 -15.83 -3.25
C MET A 102 2.66 -16.07 -4.51
N PHE A 103 1.38 -15.69 -4.48
CA PHE A 103 0.47 -15.87 -5.62
C PHE A 103 0.95 -15.08 -6.86
N PRO A 104 0.88 -15.67 -8.07
CA PRO A 104 1.22 -14.97 -9.30
C PRO A 104 0.21 -13.85 -9.59
N SER A 105 0.70 -12.65 -9.90
CA SER A 105 -0.13 -11.49 -10.26
C SER A 105 -0.53 -11.46 -11.74
N TYR A 106 0.08 -12.31 -12.58
CA TYR A 106 -0.05 -12.33 -14.04
C TYR A 106 0.39 -11.05 -14.77
N VAL A 107 1.05 -10.12 -14.08
CA VAL A 107 1.71 -8.95 -14.69
C VAL A 107 3.09 -9.39 -15.19
N GLN A 108 3.26 -9.48 -16.51
CA GLN A 108 4.48 -10.02 -17.13
C GLN A 108 5.47 -8.96 -17.61
N ASN A 109 4.98 -7.73 -17.86
CA ASN A 109 5.77 -6.66 -18.45
C ASN A 109 5.77 -5.44 -17.54
N ILE A 110 6.91 -4.75 -17.50
CA ILE A 110 7.06 -3.45 -16.84
C ILE A 110 6.60 -2.38 -17.86
N PRO A 111 5.69 -1.46 -17.49
CA PRO A 111 5.25 -0.41 -18.39
C PRO A 111 6.42 0.54 -18.72
N ASN A 112 6.41 1.09 -19.93
CA ASN A 112 7.52 1.89 -20.45
C ASN A 112 7.19 3.39 -20.58
N GLY A 113 5.99 3.80 -20.15
CA GLY A 113 5.53 5.19 -20.15
C GLY A 113 5.02 5.67 -21.52
N ARG A 114 4.98 4.79 -22.53
CA ARG A 114 4.46 5.07 -23.87
C ARG A 114 3.03 4.57 -24.07
N GLU A 115 2.44 3.99 -23.04
CA GLU A 115 1.05 3.59 -23.02
C GLU A 115 0.16 4.83 -23.22
N THR A 116 -0.88 4.68 -24.03
CA THR A 116 -1.82 5.76 -24.32
C THR A 116 -3.26 5.31 -24.13
N GLY A 117 -4.14 6.28 -23.93
CA GLY A 117 -5.58 6.08 -23.86
C GLY A 117 -6.12 6.09 -22.45
N GLN A 118 -7.45 5.98 -22.38
CA GLN A 118 -8.19 6.09 -21.13
C GLN A 118 -8.48 4.72 -20.54
N VAL A 119 -8.24 4.58 -19.24
CA VAL A 119 -8.50 3.35 -18.48
C VAL A 119 -9.26 3.67 -17.19
N LEU A 120 -10.12 2.74 -16.79
CA LEU A 120 -10.78 2.79 -15.49
C LEU A 120 -10.03 1.90 -14.49
N ALA A 121 -9.76 2.43 -13.30
CA ALA A 121 -9.28 1.65 -12.17
C ALA A 121 -10.30 1.67 -11.03
N LEU A 122 -10.56 0.48 -10.48
CA LEU A 122 -11.52 0.24 -9.41
C LEU A 122 -10.77 -0.25 -8.18
N ASP A 123 -11.01 0.38 -7.04
CA ASP A 123 -10.35 0.07 -5.79
C ASP A 123 -11.37 -0.11 -4.67
N LEU A 124 -11.45 -1.34 -4.17
CA LEU A 124 -12.34 -1.74 -3.09
C LEU A 124 -11.53 -1.84 -1.79
N GLY A 125 -11.69 -0.84 -0.93
CA GLY A 125 -11.23 -0.89 0.46
C GLY A 125 -12.29 -1.47 1.40
N GLY A 126 -12.01 -1.47 2.71
CA GLY A 126 -12.93 -2.00 3.71
C GLY A 126 -14.20 -1.15 3.93
N THR A 127 -14.14 0.16 3.68
CA THR A 127 -15.27 1.10 3.87
C THR A 127 -15.53 2.00 2.68
N ASN A 128 -14.61 2.02 1.71
CA ASN A 128 -14.62 2.94 0.59
C ASN A 128 -14.44 2.16 -0.70
N PHE A 129 -15.20 2.56 -1.72
CA PHE A 129 -14.98 2.17 -3.09
C PHE A 129 -14.54 3.38 -3.89
N ARG A 130 -13.47 3.24 -4.66
CA ARG A 130 -12.92 4.32 -5.47
C ARG A 130 -12.95 3.93 -6.94
N VAL A 131 -13.47 4.84 -7.75
CA VAL A 131 -13.44 4.77 -9.22
C VAL A 131 -12.50 5.86 -9.72
N LEU A 132 -11.58 5.48 -10.61
CA LEU A 132 -10.57 6.35 -11.19
C LEU A 132 -10.67 6.27 -12.72
N LEU A 133 -10.79 7.42 -13.38
CA LEU A 133 -10.52 7.55 -14.81
C LEU A 133 -9.08 8.08 -14.94
N ILE A 134 -8.26 7.32 -15.65
CA ILE A 134 -6.86 7.63 -15.89
C ILE A 134 -6.69 7.83 -17.39
N ASP A 135 -6.19 8.99 -17.79
CA ASP A 135 -5.80 9.26 -19.17
C ASP A 135 -4.28 9.17 -19.29
N LEU A 136 -3.79 8.28 -20.16
CA LEU A 136 -2.37 8.04 -20.39
C LEU A 136 -1.96 8.76 -21.67
N HIS A 137 -0.94 9.63 -21.58
CA HIS A 137 -0.55 10.50 -22.70
C HIS A 137 0.61 9.95 -23.55
N GLY A 138 1.26 8.85 -23.13
CA GLY A 138 2.36 8.22 -23.86
C GLY A 138 3.73 8.91 -23.71
N ASP A 139 3.83 9.88 -22.80
CA ASP A 139 5.05 10.61 -22.46
C ASP A 139 5.34 10.56 -20.95
N SER A 140 4.85 9.50 -20.28
CA SER A 140 4.85 9.33 -18.82
C SER A 140 4.00 10.35 -18.02
N THR A 141 3.22 11.22 -18.69
CA THR A 141 2.23 12.07 -18.02
C THR A 141 0.84 11.43 -18.02
N ILE A 142 0.04 11.80 -17.01
CA ILE A 142 -1.32 11.31 -16.80
C ILE A 142 -2.26 12.41 -16.33
N ASP A 143 -3.52 12.33 -16.76
CA ASP A 143 -4.65 13.01 -16.11
C ASP A 143 -5.47 12.02 -15.29
N LEU A 144 -6.01 12.48 -14.15
CA LEU A 144 -6.70 11.62 -13.19
C LEU A 144 -7.96 12.29 -12.65
N THR A 145 -9.09 11.66 -12.91
CA THR A 145 -10.39 11.99 -12.32
C THR A 145 -10.80 10.87 -11.39
N SER A 146 -11.30 11.19 -10.19
CA SER A 146 -11.65 10.17 -9.21
C SER A 146 -12.88 10.50 -8.39
N LYS A 147 -13.56 9.46 -7.91
CA LYS A 147 -14.65 9.58 -6.95
C LYS A 147 -14.59 8.45 -5.93
N ILE A 148 -14.90 8.79 -4.67
CA ILE A 148 -14.98 7.86 -3.56
C ILE A 148 -16.45 7.70 -3.16
N PHE A 149 -16.87 6.45 -3.00
CA PHE A 149 -18.18 6.03 -2.53
C PHE A 149 -18.01 5.32 -1.19
N ILE A 150 -18.85 5.66 -0.21
CA ILE A 150 -18.85 4.98 1.09
C ILE A 150 -19.68 3.71 0.97
N ILE A 151 -19.09 2.57 1.35
CA ILE A 151 -19.81 1.29 1.37
C ILE A 151 -20.43 1.11 2.76
N PRO A 152 -21.77 0.96 2.85
CA PRO A 152 -22.43 0.60 4.10
C PRO A 152 -21.87 -0.71 4.67
N GLN A 153 -21.62 -0.75 5.99
CA GLN A 153 -21.05 -1.93 6.63
C GLN A 153 -21.91 -3.18 6.44
N SER A 154 -23.24 -3.04 6.38
CA SER A 154 -24.18 -4.14 6.10
C SER A 154 -24.01 -4.75 4.70
N ILE A 155 -23.60 -3.95 3.71
CA ILE A 155 -23.26 -4.44 2.37
C ILE A 155 -21.89 -5.12 2.40
N MET A 156 -20.92 -4.57 3.13
CA MET A 156 -19.56 -5.09 3.16
C MET A 156 -19.47 -6.50 3.79
N ILE A 157 -20.24 -6.75 4.85
CA ILE A 157 -20.29 -8.06 5.54
C ILE A 157 -21.42 -8.96 5.05
N GLY A 158 -22.24 -8.46 4.11
CA GLY A 158 -23.42 -9.15 3.59
C GLY A 158 -23.09 -10.12 2.47
N ASP A 159 -24.12 -10.52 1.72
CA ASP A 159 -23.96 -11.37 0.55
C ASP A 159 -23.20 -10.62 -0.57
N GLY A 160 -22.21 -11.30 -1.17
CA GLY A 160 -21.38 -10.74 -2.23
C GLY A 160 -22.19 -10.21 -3.43
N LYS A 161 -23.37 -10.77 -3.71
CA LYS A 161 -24.27 -10.25 -4.76
C LYS A 161 -24.66 -8.80 -4.51
N TYR A 162 -24.97 -8.44 -3.27
CA TYR A 162 -25.35 -7.07 -2.93
C TYR A 162 -24.14 -6.13 -2.96
N LEU A 163 -22.96 -6.63 -2.59
CA LEU A 163 -21.70 -5.89 -2.76
C LEU A 163 -21.47 -5.56 -4.24
N PHE A 164 -21.44 -6.56 -5.12
CA PHE A 164 -21.20 -6.32 -6.55
C PHE A 164 -22.29 -5.46 -7.20
N HIS A 165 -23.54 -5.57 -6.74
CA HIS A 165 -24.61 -4.68 -7.18
C HIS A 165 -24.32 -3.21 -6.81
N HIS A 166 -23.95 -2.95 -5.55
CA HIS A 166 -23.59 -1.61 -5.10
C HIS A 166 -22.38 -1.04 -5.83
N LEU A 167 -21.35 -1.86 -6.11
CA LEU A 167 -20.18 -1.45 -6.89
C LEU A 167 -20.57 -1.07 -8.33
N ALA A 168 -21.48 -1.83 -8.95
CA ALA A 168 -21.99 -1.54 -10.28
C ALA A 168 -22.79 -0.23 -10.33
N GLU A 169 -23.62 0.05 -9.32
CA GLU A 169 -24.34 1.33 -9.19
C GLU A 169 -23.36 2.50 -9.05
N CYS A 170 -22.33 2.37 -8.20
CA CYS A 170 -21.30 3.39 -8.02
C CYS A 170 -20.52 3.65 -9.32
N LEU A 171 -20.17 2.58 -10.04
CA LEU A 171 -19.49 2.69 -11.33
C LEU A 171 -20.38 3.39 -12.36
N HIS A 172 -21.66 3.01 -12.43
CA HIS A 172 -22.62 3.64 -13.34
C HIS A 172 -22.77 5.14 -13.07
N GLU A 173 -22.94 5.53 -11.80
CA GLU A 173 -23.05 6.94 -11.40
C GLU A 173 -21.79 7.73 -11.78
N PHE A 174 -20.59 7.13 -11.61
CA PHE A 174 -19.35 7.76 -12.04
C PHE A 174 -19.29 7.92 -13.56
N MET A 175 -19.60 6.85 -14.31
CA MET A 175 -19.57 6.86 -15.77
C MET A 175 -20.59 7.83 -16.37
N GLU A 176 -21.77 7.97 -15.77
CA GLU A 176 -22.78 8.95 -16.22
C GLU A 176 -22.28 10.38 -16.03
N LYS A 177 -21.74 10.68 -14.84
CA LYS A 177 -21.21 12.01 -14.49
C LYS A 177 -20.05 12.43 -15.39
N GLU A 178 -19.14 11.51 -15.69
CA GLU A 178 -17.98 11.77 -16.55
C GLU A 178 -18.27 11.53 -18.05
N HIS A 179 -19.54 11.32 -18.42
CA HIS A 179 -20.00 11.14 -19.80
C HIS A 179 -19.37 9.94 -20.56
N LEU A 180 -19.11 8.84 -19.87
CA LEU A 180 -18.43 7.64 -20.37
C LEU A 180 -19.37 6.51 -20.85
N LEU A 181 -20.68 6.62 -20.65
CA LEU A 181 -21.62 5.49 -20.92
C LEU A 181 -21.64 5.01 -22.39
N ASN A 182 -21.21 5.83 -23.35
CA ASN A 182 -21.20 5.50 -24.78
C ASN A 182 -19.81 5.58 -25.43
N THR A 183 -18.74 5.65 -24.63
CA THR A 183 -17.38 5.87 -25.15
C THR A 183 -16.65 4.59 -25.51
N GLY A 184 -17.20 3.42 -25.15
CA GLY A 184 -16.55 2.12 -25.37
C GLY A 184 -15.34 1.87 -24.46
N ILE A 185 -15.21 2.63 -23.37
CA ILE A 185 -14.19 2.44 -22.32
C ILE A 185 -14.44 1.19 -21.45
N CYS A 186 -15.41 0.36 -21.80
CA CYS A 186 -15.69 -0.95 -21.23
C CYS A 186 -16.13 -1.92 -22.33
#